data_AF-C9RDX0-F1
#
_entry.id   AF-C9RDX0-F1
#
_cell.length_a   1.000
_cell.length_b   1.000
_cell.length_c   1.000
_cell.angle_alpha   90.00
_cell.angle_beta   90.00
_cell.angle_gamma   90.00
#
_symmetry.space_group_name_H-M   'P 1'
#
loop_
_entity.id
_entity.type
_entity.pdbx_description
1 polymer ?
#
loop_
_entity_poly.entity_id
_entity_poly.type
_entity_poly.pdbx_seq_one_letter_code
_entity_poly.pdbx_strand_id
1 'polypeptide(L)'
;MAKILVVSDGAYGYRVQGTVNSFGKKNKFLGIYKIDRPDDLLVDNIEFPEELLEKIKEADILLLYTQHPDNTYYLCYEARRLNKDIAIIVATWSGEGAKKELSKFDAICPEEMCLLDEEEVRGIIDKYPKLKEFLEEFGTPKVRVYVKNGEVKDVDVLRTSICGSTLFMAKLMRGMKVNDLEEFARNSAMLIQRYPCVAGKIKIFRGDCKKQKALNIHKKAILDGLTILD
;
A
#
# COMPACT_ATOMS: atom_id res chain seq x y z
N MET A 1 -8.92 12.34 -11.12
CA MET A 1 -7.52 12.11 -10.68
C MET A 1 -7.38 12.42 -9.20
N ALA A 2 -6.82 11.50 -8.40
CA ALA A 2 -6.45 11.75 -7.02
C ALA A 2 -4.97 12.13 -6.92
N LYS A 3 -4.68 13.11 -6.05
CA LYS A 3 -3.35 13.61 -5.73
C LYS A 3 -2.82 12.92 -4.47
N ILE A 4 -1.72 12.19 -4.61
CA ILE A 4 -1.14 11.35 -3.57
C ILE A 4 0.07 12.06 -2.96
N LEU A 5 0.02 12.32 -1.66
CA LEU A 5 1.13 12.78 -0.84
C LEU A 5 1.59 11.66 0.08
N VAL A 6 2.89 11.43 0.16
CA VAL A 6 3.49 10.48 1.13
C VAL A 6 4.22 11.28 2.20
N VAL A 7 3.99 10.93 3.47
CA VAL A 7 4.79 11.45 4.59
C VAL A 7 5.48 10.29 5.29
N SER A 8 6.77 10.45 5.58
CA SER A 8 7.60 9.41 6.20
C SER A 8 8.52 10.04 7.23
N ASP A 9 8.70 9.37 8.37
CA ASP A 9 9.69 9.70 9.40
C ASP A 9 10.81 8.65 9.47
N GLY A 10 10.91 7.78 8.46
CA GLY A 10 11.79 6.61 8.55
C GLY A 10 12.22 6.08 7.19
N ALA A 11 12.40 4.76 7.12
CA ALA A 11 12.93 4.06 5.95
C ALA A 11 11.85 3.61 4.94
N TYR A 12 10.56 3.84 5.23
CA TYR A 12 9.46 3.36 4.41
C TYR A 12 8.83 4.48 3.56
N GLY A 13 8.03 4.10 2.56
CA GLY A 13 7.31 5.04 1.68
C GLY A 13 8.05 5.42 0.38
N TYR A 14 9.38 5.37 0.33
CA TYR A 14 10.13 5.86 -0.86
C TYR A 14 9.86 5.10 -2.17
N ARG A 15 9.45 3.83 -2.10
CA ARG A 15 9.11 3.06 -3.31
C ARG A 15 7.81 3.51 -3.97
N VAL A 16 6.94 4.23 -3.25
CA VAL A 16 5.65 4.70 -3.77
C VAL A 16 5.85 5.56 -5.01
N GLN A 17 6.87 6.44 -5.00
CA GLN A 17 7.18 7.30 -6.16
C GLN A 17 7.42 6.47 -7.42
N GLY A 18 8.25 5.43 -7.34
CA GLY A 18 8.55 4.56 -8.48
C GLY A 18 7.31 3.82 -8.98
N THR A 19 6.45 3.32 -8.06
CA THR A 19 5.19 2.66 -8.43
C THR A 19 4.23 3.64 -9.12
N VAL A 20 3.99 4.81 -8.53
CA VAL A 20 3.04 5.78 -9.10
C VAL A 20 3.55 6.30 -10.44
N ASN A 21 4.84 6.61 -10.59
CA ASN A 21 5.38 7.10 -11.85
C ASN A 21 5.39 6.03 -12.96
N SER A 22 5.58 4.75 -12.62
CA SER A 22 5.67 3.67 -13.60
C SER A 22 4.31 3.07 -13.98
N PHE A 23 3.31 3.18 -13.10
CA PHE A 23 2.02 2.52 -13.26
C PHE A 23 0.82 3.47 -13.16
N GLY A 24 0.89 4.49 -12.31
CA GLY A 24 -0.20 5.43 -12.09
C GLY A 24 -0.46 6.28 -13.34
N LYS A 25 -1.60 6.06 -14.00
CA LYS A 25 -2.07 6.80 -15.18
C LYS A 25 -3.18 7.77 -14.81
N LYS A 26 -3.96 7.44 -13.78
CA LYS A 26 -5.14 8.19 -13.32
C LYS A 26 -4.88 9.06 -12.11
N ASN A 27 -3.83 8.75 -11.34
CA ASN A 27 -3.46 9.42 -10.10
C ASN A 27 -2.16 10.22 -10.26
N LYS A 28 -2.04 11.34 -9.55
CA LYS A 28 -0.88 12.23 -9.57
C LYS A 28 -0.08 12.08 -8.29
N PHE A 29 1.24 11.92 -8.39
CA PHE A 29 2.14 11.97 -7.25
C PHE A 29 2.52 13.41 -6.93
N LEU A 30 2.17 13.91 -5.74
CA LEU A 30 2.60 15.23 -5.26
C LEU A 30 4.03 15.22 -4.71
N GLY A 31 4.46 14.06 -4.20
CA GLY A 31 5.81 13.89 -3.67
C GLY A 31 5.82 13.08 -2.39
N ILE A 32 7.04 12.94 -1.85
CA ILE A 32 7.29 12.42 -0.52
C ILE A 32 7.86 13.55 0.33
N TYR A 33 7.32 13.73 1.53
CA TYR A 33 7.84 14.64 2.53
C TYR A 33 8.46 13.82 3.66
N LYS A 34 9.74 14.05 3.93
CA LYS A 34 10.42 13.44 5.05
C LYS A 34 10.35 14.39 6.25
N ILE A 35 9.87 13.90 7.37
CA ILE A 35 9.93 14.59 8.65
C ILE A 35 10.92 13.88 9.57
N ASP A 36 11.33 14.56 10.64
CA ASP A 36 12.17 13.94 11.65
C ASP A 36 11.34 12.98 12.52
N ARG A 37 12.00 11.91 12.94
CA ARG A 37 11.44 10.98 13.93
C ARG A 37 11.90 11.43 15.31
N PRO A 38 10.99 11.78 16.22
CA PRO A 38 11.35 11.99 17.60
C PRO A 38 12.04 10.74 18.18
N ASP A 39 13.04 10.98 19.01
CA ASP A 39 13.71 9.92 19.77
C ASP A 39 12.96 9.60 21.07
N ASP A 40 12.31 10.60 21.66
CA ASP A 40 11.50 10.46 22.88
C ASP A 40 10.19 9.72 22.60
N LEU A 41 9.74 8.94 23.59
CA LEU A 41 8.50 8.15 23.46
C LEU A 41 7.22 9.00 23.41
N LEU A 42 7.29 10.20 24.00
CA LEU A 42 6.22 11.20 24.06
C LEU A 42 6.83 12.55 23.73
N VAL A 43 6.17 13.28 22.84
CA VAL A 43 6.61 14.62 22.44
C VAL A 43 5.55 15.64 22.85
N ASP A 44 5.98 16.64 23.63
CA ASP A 44 5.05 17.64 24.18
C ASP A 44 4.48 18.57 23.09
N ASN A 45 5.29 18.93 22.08
CA ASN A 45 4.86 19.76 20.96
C ASN A 45 5.43 19.21 19.64
N ILE A 46 4.52 18.82 18.74
CA ILE A 46 4.88 18.48 17.36
C ILE A 46 4.37 19.59 16.44
N GLU A 47 5.32 20.25 15.79
CA GLU A 47 5.05 21.23 14.74
C GLU A 47 5.57 20.70 13.41
N PHE A 48 4.78 20.92 12.36
CA PHE A 48 5.16 20.54 11.00
C PHE A 48 5.53 21.77 10.17
N PRO A 49 6.52 21.68 9.28
CA PRO A 49 6.87 22.78 8.39
C PRO A 49 5.67 23.24 7.54
N GLU A 50 5.56 24.56 7.31
CA GLU A 50 4.46 25.16 6.54
C GLU A 50 4.33 24.54 5.13
N GLU A 51 5.46 24.22 4.49
CA GLU A 51 5.48 23.54 3.18
C GLU A 51 4.73 22.19 3.19
N LEU A 52 4.87 21.41 4.27
CA LEU A 52 4.14 20.15 4.42
C LEU A 52 2.63 20.41 4.58
N LEU A 53 2.26 21.42 5.38
CA LEU A 53 0.86 21.78 5.61
C LEU A 53 0.18 22.25 4.31
N GLU A 54 0.85 23.05 3.48
CA GLU A 54 0.34 23.45 2.16
C GLU A 54 0.15 22.24 1.24
N LYS A 55 1.12 21.31 1.20
CA LYS A 55 0.98 20.07 0.42
C LYS A 55 -0.20 19.20 0.89
N ILE A 56 -0.47 19.17 2.18
CA ILE A 56 -1.62 18.45 2.76
C ILE A 56 -2.95 19.07 2.30
N LYS A 57 -3.04 20.40 2.24
CA LYS A 57 -4.25 21.09 1.73
C LYS A 57 -4.56 20.71 0.29
N GLU A 58 -3.53 20.48 -0.53
CA GLU A 58 -3.69 20.11 -1.93
C GLU A 58 -3.91 18.62 -2.19
N ALA A 59 -3.59 17.77 -1.23
CA ALA A 59 -3.60 16.31 -1.38
C ALA A 59 -5.01 15.73 -1.25
N ASP A 60 -5.33 14.74 -2.07
CA ASP A 60 -6.56 13.98 -1.96
C ASP A 60 -6.37 12.69 -1.13
N ILE A 61 -5.16 12.10 -1.23
CA ILE A 61 -4.74 10.91 -0.50
C ILE A 61 -3.47 11.23 0.28
N LEU A 62 -3.51 11.01 1.59
CA LEU A 62 -2.34 11.08 2.47
C LEU A 62 -1.91 9.67 2.87
N LEU A 63 -0.73 9.26 2.41
CA LEU A 63 -0.10 8.00 2.80
C LEU A 63 0.91 8.24 3.91
N LEU A 64 0.60 7.80 5.12
CA LEU A 64 1.48 7.91 6.27
C LEU A 64 2.31 6.64 6.44
N TYR A 65 3.61 6.79 6.25
CA TYR A 65 4.64 5.79 6.57
C TYR A 65 5.44 6.18 7.82
N THR A 66 4.80 6.94 8.72
CA THR A 66 5.34 7.36 10.00
C THR A 66 5.34 6.22 11.01
N GLN A 67 6.45 6.05 11.71
CA GLN A 67 6.66 5.02 12.71
C GLN A 67 6.44 5.56 14.12
N HIS A 68 6.66 6.87 14.33
CA HIS A 68 6.39 7.49 15.63
C HIS A 68 4.86 7.66 15.81
N PRO A 69 4.28 7.18 16.92
CA PRO A 69 2.84 7.28 17.16
C PRO A 69 2.36 8.73 17.18
N ASP A 70 3.10 9.63 17.83
CA ASP A 70 2.71 11.04 17.93
C ASP A 70 2.76 11.74 16.57
N ASN A 71 3.81 11.53 15.76
CA ASN A 71 3.86 12.04 14.38
C ASN A 71 2.62 11.60 13.60
N THR A 72 2.28 10.31 13.70
CA THR A 72 1.12 9.74 13.00
C THR A 72 -0.18 10.40 13.46
N TYR A 73 -0.36 10.55 14.78
CA TYR A 73 -1.55 11.15 15.36
C TYR A 73 -1.71 12.62 14.97
N TYR A 74 -0.66 13.43 15.16
CA TYR A 74 -0.70 14.86 14.85
C TYR A 74 -0.80 15.13 13.35
N LEU A 75 -0.19 14.31 12.49
CA LEU A 75 -0.42 14.40 11.04
C LEU A 75 -1.88 14.11 10.67
N CYS A 76 -2.50 13.10 11.29
CA CYS A 76 -3.92 12.83 11.07
C CYS A 76 -4.81 14.00 11.53
N TYR A 77 -4.49 14.58 12.69
CA TYR A 77 -5.18 15.76 13.23
C TYR A 77 -5.08 16.96 12.28
N GLU A 78 -3.86 17.35 11.90
CA GLU A 78 -3.60 18.48 11.00
C GLU A 78 -4.20 18.24 9.62
N ALA A 79 -4.06 17.03 9.07
CA ALA A 79 -4.64 16.69 7.77
C ALA A 79 -6.16 16.85 7.77
N ARG A 80 -6.85 16.33 8.79
CA ARG A 80 -8.31 16.46 8.88
C ARG A 80 -8.75 17.91 9.13
N ARG A 81 -7.96 18.70 9.86
CA ARG A 81 -8.20 20.13 10.12
C ARG A 81 -8.05 20.98 8.85
N LEU A 82 -7.00 20.72 8.07
CA LEU A 82 -6.63 21.48 6.88
C LEU A 82 -7.42 21.08 5.63
N ASN A 83 -7.77 19.80 5.51
CA ASN A 83 -8.49 19.26 4.37
C ASN A 83 -9.52 18.21 4.84
N LYS A 84 -10.80 18.59 4.83
CA LYS A 84 -11.89 17.71 5.28
C LYS A 84 -12.13 16.53 4.34
N ASP A 85 -11.74 16.64 3.08
CA ASP A 85 -12.01 15.66 2.03
C ASP A 85 -10.83 14.72 1.77
N ILE A 86 -9.73 14.87 2.51
CA ILE A 86 -8.55 14.01 2.39
C ILE A 86 -8.85 12.61 2.92
N ALA A 87 -8.49 11.58 2.14
CA ALA A 87 -8.45 10.21 2.61
C ALA A 87 -7.07 9.94 3.24
N ILE A 88 -7.06 9.56 4.52
CA ILE A 88 -5.83 9.30 5.27
C ILE A 88 -5.63 7.79 5.36
N ILE A 89 -4.50 7.29 4.87
CA ILE A 89 -4.14 5.87 4.95
C ILE A 89 -2.84 5.75 5.73
N VAL A 90 -2.92 5.10 6.89
CA VAL A 90 -1.79 4.85 7.78
C VAL A 90 -1.20 3.48 7.45
N ALA A 91 -0.13 3.47 6.66
CA ALA A 91 0.52 2.26 6.20
C ALA A 91 1.34 1.55 7.30
N THR A 92 1.73 2.30 8.34
CA THR A 92 2.51 1.81 9.48
C THR A 92 1.79 2.14 10.77
N TRP A 93 1.18 1.13 11.40
CA TRP A 93 0.49 1.27 12.67
C TRP A 93 0.71 0.01 13.53
N SER A 94 0.49 0.13 14.83
CA SER A 94 0.63 -1.00 15.75
C SER A 94 -0.38 -0.98 16.88
N GLY A 95 -1.13 -2.07 17.01
CA GLY A 95 -2.06 -2.30 18.12
C GLY A 95 -3.44 -1.67 17.89
N GLU A 96 -4.47 -2.33 18.44
CA GLU A 96 -5.86 -1.88 18.31
C GLU A 96 -6.13 -0.55 19.00
N GLY A 97 -5.36 -0.22 20.05
CA GLY A 97 -5.44 1.08 20.72
C GLY A 97 -5.10 2.22 19.76
N ALA A 98 -3.99 2.11 19.02
CA ALA A 98 -3.61 3.11 18.01
C ALA A 98 -4.68 3.22 16.91
N LYS A 99 -5.19 2.08 16.41
CA LYS A 99 -6.24 2.06 15.40
C LYS A 99 -7.52 2.78 15.87
N LYS A 100 -7.93 2.56 17.13
CA LYS A 100 -9.08 3.24 17.75
C LYS A 100 -8.87 4.74 17.92
N GLU A 101 -7.66 5.17 18.23
CA GLU A 101 -7.35 6.60 18.34
C GLU A 101 -7.35 7.29 16.98
N LEU A 102 -6.76 6.64 15.97
CA LEU A 102 -6.68 7.17 14.60
C LEU A 102 -8.04 7.20 13.89
N SER A 103 -8.99 6.34 14.28
CA SER A 103 -10.34 6.33 13.69
C SER A 103 -11.13 7.62 13.96
N LYS A 104 -10.75 8.41 14.98
CA LYS A 104 -11.30 9.76 15.24
C LYS A 104 -11.11 10.71 14.05
N PHE A 105 -10.12 10.43 13.20
CA PHE A 105 -9.78 11.21 12.01
C PHE A 105 -10.19 10.54 10.71
N ASP A 106 -11.02 9.49 10.78
CA ASP A 106 -11.37 8.66 9.61
C ASP A 106 -10.13 8.01 8.95
N ALA A 107 -9.07 7.78 9.72
CA ALA A 107 -7.83 7.21 9.20
C ALA A 107 -7.99 5.70 8.94
N ILE A 108 -7.64 5.28 7.72
CA ILE A 108 -7.68 3.90 7.28
C ILE A 108 -6.37 3.23 7.69
N CYS A 109 -6.46 2.20 8.52
CA CYS A 109 -5.31 1.43 9.01
C CYS A 109 -5.39 0.01 8.42
N PRO A 110 -5.03 -0.18 7.13
CA PRO A 110 -5.10 -1.50 6.52
C PRO A 110 -4.11 -2.42 7.20
N GLU A 111 -4.47 -3.70 7.32
CA GLU A 111 -3.53 -4.69 7.88
C GLU A 111 -2.23 -4.73 7.06
N GLU A 112 -2.36 -4.72 5.73
CA GLU A 112 -1.27 -4.54 4.78
C GLU A 112 -1.76 -3.72 3.59
N MET A 113 -0.88 -2.91 2.99
CA MET A 113 -1.27 -2.08 1.84
C MET A 113 -1.73 -2.89 0.62
N CYS A 114 -1.36 -4.17 0.52
CA CYS A 114 -1.84 -5.09 -0.52
C CYS A 114 -3.16 -5.79 -0.17
N LEU A 115 -3.79 -5.47 0.98
CA LEU A 115 -5.14 -5.89 1.36
C LEU A 115 -6.16 -4.77 1.19
N LEU A 116 -5.70 -3.56 0.87
CA LEU A 116 -6.57 -2.41 0.76
C LEU A 116 -7.36 -2.48 -0.55
N ASP A 117 -8.68 -2.68 -0.46
CA ASP A 117 -9.61 -2.62 -1.57
C ASP A 117 -10.95 -2.00 -1.17
N GLU A 118 -11.89 -1.96 -2.11
CA GLU A 118 -13.19 -1.34 -1.92
C GLU A 118 -14.03 -2.01 -0.82
N GLU A 119 -13.86 -3.30 -0.56
CA GLU A 119 -14.58 -3.99 0.51
C GLU A 119 -13.99 -3.63 1.88
N GLU A 120 -12.65 -3.58 1.99
CA GLU A 120 -11.96 -3.17 3.23
C GLU A 120 -12.35 -1.76 3.69
N VAL A 121 -12.59 -0.84 2.74
CA VAL A 121 -12.96 0.55 3.04
C VAL A 121 -14.43 0.87 2.78
N ARG A 122 -15.30 -0.13 2.62
CA ARG A 122 -16.71 0.07 2.23
C ARG A 122 -17.46 1.06 3.12
N GLY A 123 -17.16 1.10 4.42
CA GLY A 123 -17.81 2.02 5.37
C GLY A 123 -17.44 3.49 5.20
N ILE A 124 -16.42 3.81 4.40
CA ILE A 124 -15.87 5.17 4.29
C ILE A 124 -15.58 5.62 2.86
N ILE A 125 -15.59 4.71 1.89
CA ILE A 125 -15.27 4.99 0.49
C ILE A 125 -16.16 6.07 -0.13
N ASP A 126 -17.44 6.12 0.23
CA ASP A 126 -18.38 7.13 -0.28
C ASP A 126 -18.15 8.51 0.32
N LYS A 127 -17.54 8.59 1.51
CA LYS A 127 -17.17 9.86 2.17
C LYS A 127 -15.97 10.52 1.49
N TYR A 128 -15.08 9.72 0.89
CA TYR A 128 -13.86 10.19 0.23
C TYR A 128 -13.81 9.69 -1.22
N PRO A 129 -14.48 10.34 -2.17
CA PRO A 129 -14.57 9.87 -3.57
C PRO A 129 -13.20 9.63 -4.23
N LYS A 130 -12.18 10.40 -3.84
CA LYS A 130 -10.81 10.26 -4.33
C LYS A 130 -10.14 8.96 -3.89
N LEU A 131 -10.59 8.36 -2.80
CA LEU A 131 -10.16 7.03 -2.38
C LEU A 131 -10.54 5.98 -3.43
N LYS A 132 -11.73 6.08 -4.04
CA LYS A 132 -12.13 5.16 -5.11
C LYS A 132 -11.18 5.26 -6.31
N GLU A 133 -10.84 6.47 -6.74
CA GLU A 133 -9.89 6.70 -7.83
C GLU A 133 -8.48 6.15 -7.52
N PHE A 134 -8.04 6.25 -6.26
CA PHE A 134 -6.81 5.63 -5.79
C PHE A 134 -6.87 4.10 -5.89
N LEU A 135 -7.98 3.51 -5.42
CA LEU A 135 -8.17 2.06 -5.39
C LEU A 135 -8.29 1.45 -6.78
N GLU A 136 -8.66 2.21 -7.81
CA GLU A 136 -8.65 1.72 -9.19
C GLU A 136 -7.26 1.23 -9.62
N GLU A 137 -6.18 1.91 -9.20
CA GLU A 137 -4.80 1.59 -9.59
C GLU A 137 -4.01 0.90 -8.48
N PHE A 138 -4.30 1.21 -7.21
CA PHE A 138 -3.47 0.82 -6.08
C PHE A 138 -4.27 0.10 -4.99
N GLY A 139 -3.76 -1.04 -4.51
CA GLY A 139 -4.41 -1.80 -3.44
C GLY A 139 -4.21 -3.31 -3.58
N THR A 140 -5.26 -4.08 -3.32
CA THR A 140 -5.29 -5.52 -3.55
C THR A 140 -4.91 -5.85 -5.00
N PRO A 141 -3.80 -6.57 -5.25
CA PRO A 141 -3.29 -6.85 -6.59
C PRO A 141 -4.33 -7.50 -7.52
N LYS A 142 -4.40 -7.05 -8.77
CA LYS A 142 -5.14 -7.69 -9.86
C LYS A 142 -4.22 -7.81 -11.06
N VAL A 143 -4.02 -9.03 -11.54
CA VAL A 143 -3.15 -9.31 -12.69
C VAL A 143 -3.89 -10.18 -13.70
N ARG A 144 -3.41 -10.19 -14.94
CA ARG A 144 -3.78 -11.17 -15.95
C ARG A 144 -2.51 -11.84 -16.46
N VAL A 145 -2.45 -13.16 -16.38
CA VAL A 145 -1.25 -13.95 -16.66
C VAL A 145 -1.52 -14.78 -17.91
N TYR A 146 -0.75 -14.53 -18.96
CA TYR A 146 -0.88 -15.25 -20.23
C TYR A 146 0.13 -16.38 -20.30
N VAL A 147 -0.37 -17.61 -20.35
CA VAL A 147 0.45 -18.82 -20.47
C VAL A 147 0.28 -19.41 -21.86
N LYS A 148 1.38 -19.68 -22.55
CA LYS A 148 1.38 -20.36 -23.85
C LYS A 148 2.45 -21.43 -23.89
N ASN A 149 2.11 -22.63 -24.36
CA ASN A 149 3.02 -23.79 -24.40
C ASN A 149 3.68 -24.10 -23.05
N GLY A 150 2.93 -23.97 -21.95
CA GLY A 150 3.44 -24.22 -20.58
C GLY A 150 4.43 -23.17 -20.06
N GLU A 151 4.46 -21.97 -20.64
CA GLU A 151 5.35 -20.88 -20.24
C GLU A 151 4.60 -19.55 -20.17
N VAL A 152 4.93 -18.72 -19.17
CA VAL A 152 4.37 -17.36 -19.05
C VAL A 152 4.93 -16.47 -20.16
N LYS A 153 4.08 -16.03 -21.08
CA LYS A 153 4.47 -15.09 -22.14
C LYS A 153 4.41 -13.65 -21.68
N ASP A 154 3.36 -13.28 -20.95
CA ASP A 154 3.23 -11.94 -20.41
C ASP A 154 2.35 -11.90 -19.15
N VAL A 155 2.46 -10.80 -18.41
CA VAL A 155 1.63 -10.50 -17.25
C VAL A 155 1.19 -9.04 -17.32
N ASP A 156 -0.10 -8.82 -17.53
CA ASP A 156 -0.70 -7.50 -17.41
C ASP A 156 -1.05 -7.22 -15.95
N VAL A 157 -0.59 -6.09 -15.43
CA VAL A 157 -0.99 -5.64 -14.09
C VAL A 157 -2.16 -4.67 -14.25
N LEU A 158 -3.32 -5.02 -13.69
CA LEU A 158 -4.53 -4.20 -13.73
C LEU A 158 -4.63 -3.30 -12.49
N ARG A 159 -4.14 -3.80 -11.34
CA ARG A 159 -4.03 -3.07 -10.07
C ARG A 159 -2.79 -3.58 -9.34
N THR A 160 -1.97 -2.67 -8.80
CA THR A 160 -0.74 -3.03 -8.09
C THR A 160 -0.83 -2.69 -6.60
N SER A 161 -0.11 -3.44 -5.77
CA SER A 161 0.23 -2.92 -4.44
C SER A 161 1.06 -1.62 -4.58
N ILE A 162 0.72 -0.60 -3.80
CA ILE A 162 1.38 0.73 -3.86
C ILE A 162 2.89 0.66 -3.59
N CYS A 163 3.33 -0.37 -2.86
CA CYS A 163 4.73 -0.60 -2.53
C CYS A 163 5.57 -1.17 -3.70
N GLY A 164 4.94 -1.49 -4.83
CA GLY A 164 5.57 -1.96 -6.06
C GLY A 164 5.84 -3.47 -6.14
N SER A 165 5.42 -4.23 -5.12
CA SER A 165 5.70 -5.69 -5.07
C SER A 165 5.05 -6.44 -6.22
N THR A 166 3.85 -6.03 -6.64
CA THR A 166 3.11 -6.68 -7.73
C THR A 166 3.79 -6.48 -9.07
N LEU A 167 4.26 -5.26 -9.37
CA LEU A 167 5.02 -4.97 -10.59
C LEU A 167 6.32 -5.76 -10.65
N PHE A 168 7.02 -5.85 -9.50
CA PHE A 168 8.25 -6.63 -9.39
C PHE A 168 8.00 -8.12 -9.66
N MET A 169 6.95 -8.68 -9.05
CA MET A 169 6.52 -10.07 -9.27
C MET A 169 6.20 -10.31 -10.74
N ALA A 170 5.33 -9.50 -11.34
CA ALA A 170 4.90 -9.63 -12.73
C ALA A 170 6.07 -9.63 -13.71
N LYS A 171 7.07 -8.75 -13.48
CA LYS A 171 8.28 -8.70 -14.31
C LYS A 171 9.08 -10.00 -14.28
N LEU A 172 9.23 -10.61 -13.10
CA LEU A 172 10.01 -11.83 -12.92
C LEU A 172 9.25 -13.10 -13.35
N MET A 173 7.92 -13.03 -13.43
CA MET A 173 7.10 -14.15 -13.89
C MET A 173 7.27 -14.47 -15.38
N ARG A 174 7.65 -13.49 -16.20
CA ARG A 174 7.85 -13.70 -17.65
C ARG A 174 8.93 -14.76 -17.90
N GLY A 175 8.59 -15.77 -18.71
CA GLY A 175 9.47 -16.89 -19.02
C GLY A 175 9.49 -18.02 -17.98
N MET A 176 8.72 -17.91 -16.90
CA MET A 176 8.57 -19.01 -15.95
C MET A 176 7.79 -20.17 -16.58
N LYS A 177 8.24 -21.40 -16.31
CA LYS A 177 7.51 -22.61 -16.69
C LYS A 177 6.31 -22.84 -15.77
N VAL A 178 5.22 -23.31 -16.37
CA VAL A 178 3.95 -23.60 -15.72
C VAL A 178 3.67 -25.09 -15.90
N ASN A 179 4.14 -25.89 -14.94
CA ASN A 179 3.89 -27.34 -14.90
C ASN A 179 2.64 -27.64 -14.08
N ASP A 180 2.59 -27.12 -12.86
CA ASP A 180 1.46 -27.16 -11.95
C ASP A 180 1.04 -25.73 -11.60
N LEU A 181 -0.25 -25.43 -11.71
CA LEU A 181 -0.77 -24.07 -11.54
C LEU A 181 -0.61 -23.57 -10.11
N GLU A 182 -0.85 -24.44 -9.13
CA GLU A 182 -0.82 -24.06 -7.72
C GLU A 182 0.63 -23.83 -7.25
N GLU A 183 1.54 -24.71 -7.65
CA GLU A 183 2.96 -24.59 -7.38
C GLU A 183 3.55 -23.37 -8.08
N PHE A 184 3.19 -23.14 -9.36
CA PHE A 184 3.59 -21.96 -10.10
C PHE A 184 3.14 -20.67 -9.41
N ALA A 185 1.86 -20.58 -9.02
CA ALA A 185 1.32 -19.40 -8.36
C ALA A 185 2.00 -19.17 -7.00
N ARG A 186 2.24 -20.23 -6.23
CA ARG A 186 2.97 -20.17 -4.96
C ARG A 186 4.40 -19.69 -5.16
N ASN A 187 5.15 -20.28 -6.09
CA ASN A 187 6.54 -19.94 -6.37
C ASN A 187 6.67 -18.49 -6.89
N SER A 188 5.75 -18.06 -7.74
CA SER A 188 5.66 -16.68 -8.23
C SER A 188 5.39 -15.70 -7.09
N ALA A 189 4.43 -16.00 -6.21
CA ALA A 189 4.14 -15.17 -5.04
C ALA A 189 5.28 -15.20 -3.99
N MET A 190 6.12 -16.23 -3.97
CA MET A 190 7.33 -16.27 -3.13
C MET A 190 8.39 -15.25 -3.57
N LEU A 191 8.38 -14.81 -4.83
CA LEU A 191 9.36 -13.83 -5.33
C LEU A 191 9.37 -12.54 -4.50
N ILE A 192 8.21 -12.11 -4.00
CA ILE A 192 8.10 -10.89 -3.19
C ILE A 192 8.51 -11.06 -1.73
N GLN A 193 8.68 -12.30 -1.24
CA GLN A 193 8.89 -12.58 0.20
C GLN A 193 10.23 -12.10 0.72
N ARG A 194 11.30 -12.16 -0.10
CA ARG A 194 12.62 -11.65 0.28
C ARG A 194 12.76 -10.17 -0.06
N TYR A 195 12.34 -9.79 -1.26
CA TYR A 195 12.32 -8.42 -1.78
C TYR A 195 11.21 -8.34 -2.83
N PRO A 196 10.45 -7.24 -2.96
CA PRO A 196 10.59 -5.97 -2.25
C PRO A 196 9.71 -5.84 -1.00
N CYS A 197 8.94 -6.87 -0.63
CA CYS A 197 8.03 -6.76 0.51
C CYS A 197 8.82 -6.59 1.82
N VAL A 198 8.44 -5.58 2.60
CA VAL A 198 9.02 -5.27 3.93
C VAL A 198 8.04 -5.53 5.08
N ALA A 199 6.93 -6.21 4.80
CA ALA A 199 5.93 -6.56 5.81
C ALA A 199 6.54 -7.38 6.96
N GLY A 200 5.87 -7.39 8.11
CA GLY A 200 6.32 -8.11 9.29
C GLY A 200 6.53 -9.61 9.03
N LYS A 201 7.64 -10.14 9.53
CA LYS A 201 7.89 -11.60 9.58
C LYS A 201 7.06 -12.24 10.70
N ILE A 202 7.01 -13.57 10.70
CA ILE A 202 6.36 -14.35 11.75
C ILE A 202 6.87 -13.94 13.13
N LYS A 203 5.94 -13.65 14.04
CA LYS A 203 6.24 -13.43 15.46
C LYS A 203 5.84 -14.70 16.20
N ILE A 204 6.84 -15.43 16.73
CA ILE A 204 6.70 -16.76 17.35
C ILE A 204 5.52 -16.82 18.33
N PHE A 205 5.29 -15.75 19.10
CA PHE A 205 4.26 -15.70 20.15
C PHE A 205 2.92 -15.08 19.72
N ARG A 206 2.79 -14.56 18.49
CA ARG A 206 1.55 -13.93 18.01
C ARG A 206 0.86 -14.71 16.89
N GLY A 207 1.48 -15.75 16.34
CA GLY A 207 0.92 -16.61 15.28
C GLY A 207 0.69 -15.93 13.93
N ASP A 208 0.69 -14.60 13.87
CA ASP A 208 0.43 -13.84 12.67
C ASP A 208 1.71 -13.52 11.88
N CYS A 209 1.62 -13.67 10.56
CA CYS A 209 2.69 -13.41 9.60
C CYS A 209 2.15 -12.57 8.44
N LYS A 210 2.32 -11.25 8.56
CA LYS A 210 1.96 -10.26 7.54
C LYS A 210 2.57 -10.57 6.17
N LYS A 211 3.81 -11.06 6.12
CA LYS A 211 4.46 -11.54 4.88
C LYS A 211 3.72 -12.72 4.24
N GLN A 212 3.22 -13.66 5.02
CA GLN A 212 2.44 -14.79 4.51
C GLN A 212 1.08 -14.34 3.99
N LYS A 213 0.43 -13.36 4.64
CA LYS A 213 -0.78 -12.72 4.10
C LYS A 213 -0.51 -12.07 2.74
N ALA A 214 0.57 -11.28 2.62
CA ALA A 214 0.99 -10.71 1.35
C ALA A 214 1.24 -11.77 0.27
N LEU A 215 1.86 -12.91 0.61
CA LEU A 215 2.05 -14.06 -0.30
C LEU A 215 0.70 -14.57 -0.81
N ASN A 216 -0.22 -14.88 0.10
CA ASN A 216 -1.48 -15.52 -0.23
C ASN A 216 -2.33 -14.65 -1.15
N ILE A 217 -2.33 -13.33 -0.95
CA ILE A 217 -3.04 -12.39 -1.81
C ILE A 217 -2.44 -12.38 -3.21
N HIS A 218 -1.12 -12.34 -3.34
CA HIS A 218 -0.46 -12.36 -4.65
C HIS A 218 -0.66 -13.71 -5.36
N LYS A 219 -0.59 -14.83 -4.63
CA LYS A 219 -0.93 -16.17 -5.13
C LYS A 219 -2.35 -16.18 -5.69
N LYS A 220 -3.32 -15.66 -4.92
CA LYS A 220 -4.72 -15.55 -5.34
C LYS A 220 -4.87 -14.69 -6.59
N ALA A 221 -4.24 -13.51 -6.62
CA ALA A 221 -4.28 -12.63 -7.79
C ALA A 221 -3.75 -13.29 -9.06
N ILE A 222 -2.72 -14.14 -8.96
CA ILE A 222 -2.21 -14.93 -10.08
C ILE A 222 -3.26 -15.94 -10.53
N LEU A 223 -3.78 -16.75 -9.59
CA LEU A 223 -4.74 -17.80 -9.90
C LEU A 223 -6.03 -17.25 -10.55
N ASP A 224 -6.57 -16.16 -10.00
CA ASP A 224 -7.76 -15.49 -10.51
C ASP A 224 -7.51 -14.84 -11.89
N GLY A 225 -6.26 -14.52 -12.20
CA GLY A 225 -5.82 -13.86 -13.42
C GLY A 225 -5.32 -14.77 -14.53
N LEU A 226 -5.26 -16.09 -14.33
CA LEU A 226 -4.71 -17.03 -15.30
C LEU A 226 -5.54 -17.08 -16.59
N THR A 227 -4.86 -16.98 -17.72
CA THR A 227 -5.43 -17.19 -19.05
C THR A 227 -4.51 -18.13 -19.82
N ILE A 228 -4.99 -19.34 -20.09
CA ILE A 228 -4.27 -20.35 -20.87
C ILE A 228 -4.59 -20.10 -22.34
N LEU A 229 -3.56 -19.81 -23.13
CA LEU A 229 -3.64 -19.66 -24.58
C LEU A 229 -3.06 -20.93 -25.21
N ASP A 230 -3.89 -21.63 -25.98
CA ASP A 230 -3.47 -22.77 -26.79
C ASP A 230 -2.49 -22.36 -27.92
#